data_AF-A0A2A2QXQ5-F1
#
_entry.id   AF-A0A2A2QXQ5-F1
#
_cell.length_a   1.000
_cell.length_b   1.000
_cell.length_c   1.000
_cell.angle_alpha   90.00
_cell.angle_beta   90.00
_cell.angle_gamma   90.00
#
_symmetry.space_group_name_H-M   'P 1'
#
loop_
_entity.id
_entity.type
_entity.pdbx_description
1 polymer ?
#
loop_
_entity_poly.entity_id
_entity_poly.type
_entity_poly.pdbx_seq_one_letter_code
_entity_poly.pdbx_strand_id
1 'polypeptide(L)'
;MSSVLLALQEELAARLAADPLFAAVPVLTERERNLNYEVQRQVDSLGVVCLVLTPEAGVRHPEAPGPYLDQIAVTIRVQENVELNSGPHALEVAERAAALLHQFQPGAIAETLFAAAKTIVRQNDESLLTYDVCLETRDGFAKGETL
;
A
#
# COMPACT_ATOMS: atom_id res chain seq x y z
N MET A 1 -2.62 -10.30 21.36
CA MET A 1 -3.52 -9.65 20.39
C MET A 1 -2.64 -9.13 19.27
N SER A 2 -2.75 -9.66 18.05
CA SER A 2 -2.02 -9.13 16.89
C SER A 2 -2.64 -7.79 16.47
N SER A 3 -1.82 -6.83 16.05
CA SER A 3 -2.33 -5.55 15.55
C SER A 3 -3.06 -5.76 14.22
N VAL A 4 -4.29 -5.25 14.10
CA VAL A 4 -5.10 -5.32 12.87
C VAL A 4 -4.39 -4.64 11.70
N LEU A 5 -3.77 -3.47 11.93
CA LEU A 5 -3.07 -2.73 10.87
C LEU A 5 -1.79 -3.44 10.41
N LEU A 6 -1.12 -4.18 11.32
CA LEU A 6 0.02 -5.02 10.92
C LEU A 6 -0.43 -6.22 10.10
N ALA A 7 -1.52 -6.88 10.49
CA ALA A 7 -2.09 -7.98 9.70
C ALA A 7 -2.52 -7.50 8.31
N LEU A 8 -3.14 -6.32 8.22
CA LEU A 8 -3.49 -5.68 6.95
C LEU A 8 -2.24 -5.42 6.09
N GLN A 9 -1.19 -4.83 6.67
CA GLN A 9 0.07 -4.59 5.95
C GLN A 9 0.67 -5.88 5.38
N GLU A 10 0.70 -6.97 6.17
CA GLU A 10 1.21 -8.27 5.76
C GLU A 10 0.36 -8.90 4.64
N GLU A 11 -0.97 -8.81 4.73
CA GLU A 11 -1.87 -9.32 3.69
C GLU A 11 -1.71 -8.56 2.36
N LEU A 12 -1.55 -7.24 2.40
CA LEU A 12 -1.31 -6.43 1.22
C LEU A 12 0.03 -6.78 0.57
N ALA A 13 1.09 -6.92 1.37
CA ALA A 13 2.40 -7.34 0.87
C ALA A 13 2.33 -8.73 0.23
N ALA A 14 1.65 -9.68 0.87
CA ALA A 14 1.46 -11.03 0.34
C ALA A 14 0.65 -11.01 -0.98
N ARG A 15 -0.37 -10.17 -1.08
CA ARG A 15 -1.21 -10.03 -2.28
C ARG A 15 -0.42 -9.50 -3.47
N LEU A 16 0.45 -8.50 -3.23
CA LEU A 16 1.35 -7.94 -4.24
C LEU A 16 2.40 -8.97 -4.66
N ALA A 17 3.07 -9.62 -3.70
CA ALA A 17 4.11 -10.62 -3.94
C ALA A 17 3.59 -11.87 -4.70
N ALA A 18 2.29 -12.15 -4.62
CA ALA A 18 1.65 -13.22 -5.40
C ALA A 18 1.52 -12.91 -6.90
N ASP A 19 1.69 -11.65 -7.31
CA ASP A 19 1.61 -11.25 -8.72
C ASP A 19 2.96 -11.39 -9.43
N PRO A 20 3.02 -11.97 -10.65
CA PRO A 20 4.28 -12.24 -11.33
C PRO A 20 5.17 -11.02 -11.57
N LEU A 21 4.60 -9.81 -11.69
CA LEU A 21 5.40 -8.59 -11.84
C LEU A 21 6.31 -8.36 -10.62
N PHE A 22 5.85 -8.71 -9.43
CA PHE A 22 6.59 -8.54 -8.18
C PHE A 22 7.59 -9.66 -7.91
N ALA A 23 7.72 -10.66 -8.79
CA ALA A 23 8.83 -11.60 -8.71
C ALA A 23 10.20 -10.92 -8.94
N ALA A 24 10.21 -9.81 -9.69
CA ALA A 24 11.39 -8.99 -9.96
C ALA A 24 11.46 -7.70 -9.11
N VAL A 25 10.42 -7.41 -8.33
CA VAL A 25 10.31 -6.18 -7.53
C VAL A 25 10.12 -6.56 -6.06
N PRO A 26 11.12 -6.35 -5.19
CA PRO A 26 10.99 -6.65 -3.78
C PRO A 26 9.82 -5.88 -3.17
N VAL A 27 8.95 -6.61 -2.46
CA VAL A 27 7.86 -6.05 -1.65
C VAL A 27 8.28 -6.06 -0.20
N LEU A 28 8.52 -4.88 0.37
CA LEU A 28 8.92 -4.69 1.75
C LEU A 28 7.75 -4.19 2.59
N THR A 29 7.84 -4.43 3.90
CA THR A 29 6.95 -3.83 4.91
C THR A 29 7.82 -3.10 5.94
N GLU A 30 7.24 -2.16 6.69
CA GLU A 30 7.99 -1.38 7.69
C GLU A 30 8.48 -2.21 8.89
N ARG A 31 8.11 -3.50 8.94
CA ARG A 31 8.55 -4.45 9.97
C ARG A 31 10.00 -4.93 9.77
N GLU A 32 10.58 -4.72 8.59
CA GLU A 32 11.96 -5.08 8.30
C GLU A 32 12.94 -4.28 9.19
N ARG A 33 13.96 -4.96 9.73
CA ARG A 33 14.97 -4.29 10.58
C ARG A 33 15.73 -3.27 9.73
N ASN A 34 15.66 -1.99 10.13
CA ASN A 34 16.32 -0.87 9.44
C ASN A 34 15.83 -0.70 7.99
N LEU A 35 14.55 -0.36 7.84
CA LEU A 35 13.87 -0.18 6.55
C LEU A 35 14.66 0.66 5.55
N ASN A 36 15.23 1.79 5.98
CA ASN A 36 16.00 2.67 5.10
C ASN A 36 17.21 1.95 4.48
N TYR A 37 17.88 1.10 5.26
CA TYR A 37 19.00 0.31 4.76
C TYR A 37 18.54 -0.74 3.76
N GLU A 38 17.44 -1.45 4.03
CA GLU A 38 16.93 -2.46 3.10
C GLU A 38 16.39 -1.83 1.81
N VAL A 39 15.66 -0.71 1.89
CA VAL A 39 15.22 0.08 0.73
C VAL A 39 16.43 0.46 -0.12
N GLN A 40 17.45 1.08 0.47
CA GLN A 40 18.66 1.47 -0.26
C GLN A 40 19.35 0.25 -0.89
N ARG A 41 19.48 -0.85 -0.14
CA ARG A 41 20.09 -2.09 -0.63
C ARG A 41 19.33 -2.67 -1.83
N GLN A 42 18.01 -2.69 -1.81
CA GLN A 42 17.20 -3.20 -2.93
C GLN A 42 17.30 -2.29 -4.14
N VAL A 43 17.22 -0.98 -3.94
CA VAL A 43 17.35 0.01 -5.01
C VAL A 43 18.74 -0.05 -5.65
N ASP A 44 19.81 -0.18 -4.87
CA ASP A 44 21.17 -0.31 -5.39
C ASP A 44 21.41 -1.63 -6.14
N SER A 45 20.68 -2.69 -5.78
CA SER A 45 20.87 -4.02 -6.37
C SER A 45 19.95 -4.30 -7.57
N LEU A 46 18.72 -3.82 -7.55
CA LEU A 46 17.66 -4.17 -8.51
C LEU A 46 17.08 -2.94 -9.21
N GLY A 47 17.37 -1.74 -8.72
CA GLY A 47 16.90 -0.48 -9.31
C GLY A 47 15.47 -0.09 -8.96
N VAL A 48 14.67 -0.97 -8.35
CA VAL A 48 13.28 -0.69 -7.97
C VAL A 48 12.87 -1.45 -6.70
N VAL A 49 12.02 -0.84 -5.89
CA VAL A 49 11.45 -1.45 -4.68
C VAL A 49 10.01 -1.00 -4.46
N CYS A 50 9.19 -1.89 -3.92
CA CYS A 50 7.84 -1.61 -3.48
C CYS A 50 7.75 -1.75 -1.96
N LEU A 51 7.12 -0.79 -1.30
CA LEU A 51 7.00 -0.70 0.14
C LEU A 51 5.53 -0.52 0.53
N VAL A 52 5.02 -1.44 1.33
CA VAL A 52 3.71 -1.30 1.98
C VAL A 52 3.92 -0.51 3.28
N LEU A 53 3.50 0.75 3.31
CA LEU A 53 3.57 1.58 4.52
C LEU A 53 2.54 1.11 5.55
N THR A 54 2.77 1.43 6.82
CA THR A 54 1.81 1.17 7.89
C THR A 54 0.50 1.91 7.55
N PRO A 55 -0.63 1.20 7.48
CA PRO A 55 -1.91 1.85 7.23
C PRO A 55 -2.23 2.88 8.31
N GLU A 56 -2.76 4.02 7.89
CA GLU A 56 -3.28 5.05 8.79
C GLU A 56 -4.76 4.78 9.04
N ALA A 57 -5.20 4.94 10.29
CA ALA A 57 -6.60 4.69 10.65
C ALA A 57 -7.19 5.86 11.43
N GLY A 58 -8.39 6.27 11.04
CA GLY A 58 -9.20 7.30 11.67
C GLY A 58 -10.49 6.75 12.25
N VAL A 59 -11.19 7.62 12.99
CA VAL A 59 -12.54 7.38 13.52
C VAL A 59 -13.46 8.49 13.02
N ARG A 60 -14.64 8.17 12.47
CA ARG A 60 -15.62 9.19 12.06
C ARG A 60 -16.33 9.84 13.23
N HIS A 61 -16.59 9.04 14.26
CA HIS A 61 -17.33 9.44 15.44
C HIS A 61 -16.42 9.36 16.67
N PRO A 62 -15.52 10.35 16.86
CA PRO A 62 -14.58 10.34 17.98
C PRO A 62 -15.28 10.35 19.35
N GLU A 63 -16.53 10.82 19.39
CA GLU A 63 -17.37 10.86 20.59
C GLU A 63 -18.10 9.54 20.90
N ALA A 64 -18.07 8.57 19.98
CA ALA A 64 -18.72 7.28 20.19
C ALA A 64 -17.93 6.41 21.18
N PRO A 65 -18.59 5.53 21.97
CA PRO A 65 -17.89 4.64 22.87
C PRO A 65 -16.97 3.66 22.12
N GLY A 66 -15.66 3.84 22.31
CA GLY A 66 -14.61 2.95 21.77
C GLY A 66 -14.12 3.35 20.37
N PRO A 67 -12.88 2.97 20.00
CA PRO A 67 -12.35 3.25 18.68
C PRO A 67 -12.90 2.24 17.66
N TYR A 68 -13.78 2.70 16.77
CA TYR A 68 -14.11 1.99 15.54
C TYR A 68 -13.29 2.58 14.41
N LEU A 69 -12.27 1.84 13.97
CA LEU A 69 -11.41 2.25 12.85
C LEU A 69 -12.20 2.07 11.55
N ASP A 70 -12.88 3.13 11.12
CA ASP A 70 -13.85 3.14 10.02
C ASP A 70 -13.36 3.94 8.79
N GLN A 71 -12.15 4.48 8.88
CA GLN A 71 -11.43 5.14 7.80
C GLN A 71 -9.99 4.65 7.81
N ILE A 72 -9.68 3.68 6.96
CA ILE A 72 -8.32 3.17 6.81
C ILE A 72 -7.77 3.68 5.49
N ALA A 73 -6.64 4.39 5.56
CA ALA A 73 -5.85 4.81 4.42
C ALA A 73 -4.61 3.92 4.31
N VAL A 74 -4.34 3.44 3.10
CA VAL A 74 -3.21 2.58 2.78
C VAL A 74 -2.37 3.27 1.71
N THR A 75 -1.06 3.31 1.93
CA THR A 75 -0.11 3.81 0.95
C THR A 75 0.89 2.72 0.59
N ILE A 76 0.99 2.43 -0.71
CA ILE A 76 2.07 1.62 -1.26
C ILE A 76 3.04 2.58 -1.94
N ARG A 77 4.27 2.65 -1.44
CA ARG A 77 5.33 3.47 -2.02
C ARG A 77 6.15 2.64 -2.98
N VAL A 78 6.35 3.12 -4.19
CA VAL A 78 7.26 2.53 -5.17
C VAL A 78 8.39 3.52 -5.41
N GLN A 79 9.63 3.05 -5.31
CA GLN A 79 10.83 3.86 -5.55
C GLN A 79 11.69 3.19 -6.61
N GLU A 80 12.21 3.99 -7.53
CA GLU A 80 13.09 3.56 -8.62
C GLU A 80 14.33 4.44 -8.71
N ASN A 81 15.49 3.80 -8.80
CA ASN A 81 16.69 4.43 -9.30
C ASN A 81 16.73 4.22 -10.82
N VAL A 82 16.35 5.26 -11.57
CA VAL A 82 16.20 5.22 -13.03
C VAL A 82 17.51 4.87 -13.74
N GLU A 83 18.66 5.22 -13.17
CA GLU A 83 19.97 4.94 -13.78
C GLU A 83 20.36 3.46 -13.68
N LEU A 84 19.91 2.77 -12.62
CA LEU A 84 20.26 1.38 -12.34
C LEU A 84 19.16 0.39 -12.74
N ASN A 85 17.91 0.83 -12.84
CA ASN A 85 16.79 -0.06 -13.11
C ASN A 85 16.84 -0.63 -14.52
N SER A 86 16.78 -1.95 -14.61
CA SER A 86 16.65 -2.71 -15.85
C SER A 86 15.40 -3.60 -15.89
N GLY A 87 14.59 -3.53 -14.82
CA GLY A 87 13.34 -4.25 -14.66
C GLY A 87 12.11 -3.38 -14.93
N PRO A 88 10.96 -3.70 -14.31
CA PRO A 88 9.74 -2.91 -14.42
C PRO A 88 9.94 -1.47 -13.94
N HIS A 89 9.35 -0.50 -14.64
CA HIS A 89 9.39 0.90 -14.22
C HIS A 89 8.49 1.17 -13.02
N ALA A 90 8.85 2.10 -12.15
CA ALA A 90 8.09 2.38 -10.94
C ALA A 90 6.63 2.76 -11.22
N LEU A 91 6.35 3.46 -12.32
CA LEU A 91 4.98 3.78 -12.71
C LEU A 91 4.18 2.52 -13.07
N GLU A 92 4.78 1.57 -13.80
CA GLU A 92 4.14 0.29 -14.14
C GLU A 92 3.86 -0.52 -12.88
N VAL A 93 4.82 -0.58 -11.95
CA VAL A 93 4.65 -1.23 -10.64
C VAL A 93 3.50 -0.56 -9.85
N ALA A 94 3.44 0.77 -9.84
CA ALA A 94 2.40 1.53 -9.15
C ALA A 94 1.01 1.28 -9.74
N GLU A 95 0.88 1.29 -11.07
CA GLU A 95 -0.36 0.95 -11.77
C GLU A 95 -0.80 -0.48 -11.47
N ARG A 96 0.14 -1.44 -11.47
CA ARG A 96 -0.15 -2.83 -11.15
C ARG A 96 -0.60 -2.99 -9.70
N ALA A 97 0.08 -2.35 -8.75
CA ALA A 97 -0.31 -2.35 -7.35
C ALA A 97 -1.72 -1.78 -7.16
N ALA A 98 -2.03 -0.64 -7.78
CA ALA A 98 -3.35 -0.04 -7.73
C ALA A 98 -4.43 -0.99 -8.27
N ALA A 99 -4.17 -1.64 -9.41
CA ALA A 99 -5.11 -2.58 -10.02
C ALA A 99 -5.34 -3.84 -9.17
N LEU A 100 -4.31 -4.36 -8.51
CA LEU A 100 -4.40 -5.55 -7.66
C LEU A 100 -5.15 -5.30 -6.35
N LEU A 101 -5.00 -4.09 -5.80
CA LEU A 101 -5.53 -3.72 -4.49
C LEU A 101 -6.88 -2.99 -4.58
N HIS A 102 -7.24 -2.44 -5.75
CA HIS A 102 -8.57 -1.90 -5.99
C HIS A 102 -9.62 -3.02 -5.88
N GLN A 103 -10.62 -2.80 -5.03
CA GLN A 103 -11.68 -3.76 -4.71
C GLN A 103 -11.19 -5.04 -4.03
N PHE A 104 -9.97 -5.05 -3.51
CA PHE A 104 -9.51 -6.14 -2.65
C PHE A 104 -10.16 -6.01 -1.26
N GLN A 105 -10.66 -7.13 -0.73
CA GLN A 105 -11.17 -7.23 0.64
C GLN A 105 -10.19 -8.08 1.46
N PRO A 106 -9.32 -7.43 2.25
CA PRO A 106 -8.42 -8.14 3.17
C PRO A 106 -9.22 -8.90 4.23
N GLY A 107 -8.67 -10.00 4.75
CA GLY A 107 -9.25 -10.74 5.88
C GLY A 107 -9.05 -10.05 7.22
N ALA A 108 -8.05 -9.17 7.33
CA ALA A 108 -7.76 -8.41 8.54
C ALA A 108 -8.83 -7.37 8.91
N ILE A 109 -9.61 -6.89 7.94
CA ILE A 109 -10.64 -5.86 8.09
C ILE A 109 -11.96 -6.33 7.45
N ALA A 110 -13.09 -5.72 7.78
CA ALA A 110 -14.37 -6.10 7.17
C ALA A 110 -14.59 -5.39 5.82
N GLU A 111 -13.88 -4.29 5.61
CA GLU A 111 -14.06 -3.33 4.53
C GLU A 111 -13.25 -3.69 3.28
N THR A 112 -13.77 -3.26 2.13
CA THR A 112 -13.06 -3.33 0.84
C THR A 112 -12.20 -2.10 0.63
N LEU A 113 -10.98 -2.29 0.14
CA LEU A 113 -10.10 -1.22 -0.28
C LEU A 113 -10.50 -0.71 -1.66
N PHE A 114 -10.52 0.62 -1.82
CA PHE A 114 -10.74 1.30 -3.08
C PHE A 114 -9.56 2.18 -3.40
N ALA A 115 -9.41 2.46 -4.69
CA ALA A 115 -8.44 3.44 -5.16
C ALA A 115 -8.94 4.82 -4.72
N ALA A 116 -8.08 5.58 -4.03
CA ALA A 116 -8.41 6.94 -3.62
C ALA A 116 -8.59 7.84 -4.85
N ALA A 117 -9.27 8.98 -4.71
CA ALA A 117 -9.49 9.91 -5.82
C ALA A 117 -8.20 10.36 -6.52
N LYS A 118 -7.10 10.50 -5.76
CA LYS A 118 -5.74 10.63 -6.27
C LYS A 118 -4.99 9.32 -6.01
N THR A 119 -5.18 8.35 -6.90
CA THR A 119 -4.70 6.98 -6.68
C THR A 119 -3.18 6.86 -6.82
N ILE A 120 -2.58 7.47 -7.84
CA ILE A 120 -1.13 7.42 -8.08
C ILE A 120 -0.61 8.84 -8.01
N VAL A 121 0.28 9.09 -7.05
CA VAL A 121 0.84 10.41 -6.78
C VAL A 121 2.34 10.33 -6.94
N ARG A 122 2.89 11.10 -7.89
CA ARG A 122 4.33 11.27 -7.98
C ARG A 122 4.82 12.12 -6.81
N GLN A 123 5.79 11.62 -6.07
CA GLN A 123 6.45 12.36 -4.99
C GLN A 123 7.68 13.09 -5.52
N ASN A 124 7.99 14.24 -4.92
CA ASN A 124 9.21 14.97 -5.19
C ASN A 124 10.31 14.48 -4.25
N ASP A 125 10.94 13.38 -4.64
CA ASP A 125 12.17 12.88 -4.02
C ASP A 125 13.34 13.26 -4.94
N GLU A 126 14.41 13.81 -4.35
CA GLU A 126 15.57 14.32 -5.09
C GLU A 126 16.46 13.21 -5.63
N SER A 127 16.37 12.01 -5.05
CA SER A 127 17.31 10.91 -5.28
C SER A 127 16.70 9.77 -6.09
N LEU A 128 15.41 9.50 -5.89
CA LEU A 128 14.70 8.37 -6.51
C LEU A 128 13.39 8.82 -7.15
N LEU A 129 13.06 8.23 -8.29
CA LEU A 129 11.73 8.39 -8.86
C LEU A 129 10.72 7.66 -7.96
N THR A 130 9.85 8.42 -7.29
CA THR A 130 8.93 7.87 -6.29
C THR A 130 7.47 8.09 -6.65
N TYR A 131 6.66 7.05 -6.53
CA TYR A 131 5.21 7.09 -6.65
C TYR A 131 4.55 6.49 -5.41
N ASP A 132 3.54 7.17 -4.89
CA ASP A 132 2.66 6.63 -3.86
C ASP A 132 1.35 6.17 -4.52
N VAL A 133 0.95 4.93 -4.22
CA VAL A 133 -0.36 4.37 -4.54
C VAL A 133 -1.24 4.50 -3.30
N CYS A 134 -2.25 5.35 -3.38
CA CYS A 134 -3.17 5.65 -2.28
C CYS A 134 -4.47 4.88 -2.44
N LEU A 135 -4.78 4.07 -1.42
CA LEU A 135 -6.03 3.34 -1.28
C LEU A 135 -6.72 3.75 0.02
N GLU A 136 -8.03 3.59 0.04
CA GLU A 136 -8.87 3.92 1.19
C GLU A 136 -10.00 2.91 1.31
N THR A 137 -10.41 2.60 2.55
CA THR A 137 -11.70 1.96 2.76
C THR A 137 -12.77 3.01 2.53
N ARG A 138 -13.70 2.75 1.62
CA ARG A 138 -14.92 3.55 1.55
C ARG A 138 -15.90 3.03 2.58
N ASP A 139 -16.74 3.94 3.06
CA ASP A 139 -17.92 3.68 3.88
C ASP A 139 -18.44 2.26 3.66
N GLY A 140 -18.66 1.52 4.74
CA GLY A 140 -19.60 0.41 4.71
C GLY A 140 -20.96 0.96 4.27
N PHE A 141 -21.19 1.08 2.96
CA PHE A 141 -22.53 1.09 2.40
C PHE A 141 -23.07 -0.31 2.67
N ALA A 142 -23.67 -0.49 3.85
CA ALA A 142 -24.85 -1.33 3.87
C ALA A 142 -25.73 -0.82 2.72
N LYS A 143 -26.13 -1.72 1.82
CA LYS A 143 -27.24 -1.45 0.90
C LYS A 143 -28.42 -1.02 1.78
N GLY A 144 -28.59 0.28 1.94
CA GLY A 144 -29.77 0.88 2.52
C GLY A 144 -30.92 0.54 1.59
N GLU A 145 -31.91 -0.11 2.16
CA GLU A 145 -33.16 -0.49 1.55
C GLU A 145 -33.74 0.66 0.73
N THR A 146 -34.24 0.31 -0.46
CA THR A 146 -35.13 1.13 -1.25
C THR A 146 -36.29 1.60 -0.36
N LEU A 147 -36.44 2.91 -0.17
CA LEU A 147 -37.71 3.51 0.25
C LEU A 147 -38.72 3.44 -0.89
#